data_AF-A0A947I0M0-F1
#
_entry.id   AF-A0A947I0M0-F1
#
_cell.length_a   1.000
_cell.length_b   1.000
_cell.length_c   1.000
_cell.angle_alpha   90.00
_cell.angle_beta   90.00
_cell.angle_gamma   90.00
#
_symmetry.space_group_name_H-M   'P 1'
#
loop_
_entity.id
_entity.type
_entity.pdbx_description
1 polymer ?
#
loop_
_entity_poly.entity_id
_entity_poly.type
_entity_poly.pdbx_seq_one_letter_code
_entity_poly.pdbx_strand_id
1 'polypeptide(L)'
;MNTLHRFACLPAAAFALWLLPTWSVGATTIDKTVNINVYQVCADAGATCASQGPAGNLYYAAETNKIWAQAGISVSFTFQQQLLNSSFYNLNDNVDGIRFDDLYNSVFGAGAASTVTDRVDMFLINDYDGAFGVGYSGFGGLVMSMKAIGEFDCGGAAGCTGRVDTLAHELGHNFGLVPESFADYAGEADPGHSTITNTLMASGEVRLIPTTAADIAPDGFGLDLLPQTHINFARNSTLLSAVPEPSAAAMAFLGLLALGVLRRRRPG
;
A
#
# COMPACT_ATOMS: atom_id res chain seq x y z
N MET A 1 5.35 36.06 69.42
CA MET A 1 4.25 35.30 70.03
C MET A 1 3.16 35.14 68.98
N ASN A 2 2.86 33.89 68.60
CA ASN A 2 1.60 33.29 68.09
C ASN A 2 0.56 34.24 67.44
N THR A 3 -0.06 33.97 66.28
CA THR A 3 -0.69 32.69 65.87
C THR A 3 -1.14 32.70 64.40
N LEU A 4 -0.91 31.58 63.71
CA LEU A 4 -1.72 30.85 62.71
C LEU A 4 -3.04 31.46 62.17
N HIS A 5 -3.19 31.48 60.83
CA HIS A 5 -4.10 30.60 60.06
C HIS A 5 -4.36 31.14 58.63
N ARG A 6 -4.11 30.31 57.61
CA ARG A 6 -5.11 29.86 56.62
C ARG A 6 -4.45 28.91 55.61
N PHE A 7 -4.85 27.65 55.71
CA PHE A 7 -4.72 26.64 54.67
C PHE A 7 -5.58 27.05 53.47
N ALA A 8 -5.01 27.02 52.27
CA ALA A 8 -5.77 26.92 51.03
C ALA A 8 -5.31 25.64 50.32
N CYS A 9 -6.29 24.78 50.10
CA CYS A 9 -6.19 23.44 49.54
C CYS A 9 -5.80 23.52 48.06
N LEU A 10 -4.75 22.80 47.65
CA LEU A 10 -4.46 22.51 46.25
C LEU A 10 -5.46 21.44 45.76
N PRO A 11 -6.16 21.63 44.62
CA PRO A 11 -6.84 20.51 43.99
C PRO A 11 -5.79 19.62 43.31
N ALA A 12 -5.67 18.38 43.79
CA ALA A 12 -4.93 17.32 43.11
C ALA A 12 -5.68 16.98 41.81
N ALA A 13 -5.16 17.47 40.68
CA ALA A 13 -5.58 17.00 39.36
C ALA A 13 -5.07 15.57 39.17
N ALA A 14 -5.96 14.60 39.38
CA ALA A 14 -5.71 13.21 39.00
C ALA A 14 -5.71 13.12 37.46
N PHE A 15 -4.52 13.14 36.86
CA PHE A 15 -4.34 12.72 35.47
C PHE A 15 -4.55 11.21 35.39
N ALA A 16 -5.73 10.81 34.94
CA ALA A 16 -5.96 9.45 34.47
C ALA A 16 -5.16 9.27 33.17
N LEU A 17 -4.00 8.61 33.29
CA LEU A 17 -3.18 8.20 32.17
C LEU A 17 -3.93 7.06 31.46
N TRP A 18 -4.65 7.40 30.40
CA TRP A 18 -5.23 6.40 29.50
C TRP A 18 -4.07 5.68 28.82
N LEU A 19 -3.78 4.47 29.29
CA LEU A 19 -2.91 3.52 28.60
C LEU A 19 -3.65 3.10 27.32
N LEU A 20 -3.46 3.85 26.25
CA LEU A 20 -3.82 3.39 24.92
C LEU A 20 -3.01 2.11 24.65
N PRO A 21 -3.62 1.03 24.15
CA PRO A 21 -2.88 -0.15 23.74
C PRO A 21 -1.81 0.28 22.74
N THR A 22 -0.55 0.09 23.11
CA THR A 22 0.58 0.27 22.19
C THR A 22 0.55 -0.91 21.24
N TRP A 23 -0.05 -0.72 20.06
CA TRP A 23 0.03 -1.68 18.95
C TRP A 23 1.46 -1.63 18.38
N SER A 24 2.45 -2.14 19.11
CA SER A 24 3.80 -2.24 18.59
C SER A 24 3.91 -3.50 17.73
N VAL A 25 3.44 -3.43 16.48
CA VAL A 25 3.92 -4.35 15.46
C VAL A 25 5.36 -3.92 15.17
N GLY A 26 6.33 -4.69 15.64
CA GLY A 26 7.74 -4.42 15.34
C GLY A 26 7.96 -4.44 13.83
N ALA A 27 8.78 -3.51 13.31
CA ALA A 27 9.09 -3.46 11.89
C ALA A 27 9.66 -4.82 11.43
N THR A 28 8.91 -5.52 10.57
CA THR A 28 9.34 -6.79 9.99
C THR A 28 10.49 -6.53 9.01
N THR A 29 11.56 -7.31 9.07
CA THR A 29 12.65 -7.23 8.08
C THR A 29 12.08 -7.42 6.68
N ILE A 30 12.47 -6.54 5.75
CA ILE A 30 12.09 -6.69 4.35
C ILE A 30 12.81 -7.91 3.76
N ASP A 31 12.06 -8.97 3.47
CA ASP A 31 12.54 -10.21 2.85
C ASP A 31 11.68 -10.65 1.65
N LYS A 32 10.60 -9.92 1.38
CA LYS A 32 9.72 -10.10 0.23
C LYS A 32 9.69 -8.84 -0.63
N THR A 33 9.49 -9.04 -1.92
CA THR A 33 9.33 -7.94 -2.87
C THR A 33 8.27 -8.25 -3.92
N VAL A 34 7.65 -7.20 -4.42
CA VAL A 34 6.83 -7.22 -5.62
C VAL A 34 7.27 -6.05 -6.51
N ASN A 35 7.32 -6.31 -7.82
CA ASN A 35 7.43 -5.25 -8.81
C ASN A 35 6.10 -5.10 -9.53
N ILE A 36 5.60 -3.87 -9.56
CA ILE A 36 4.37 -3.50 -10.27
C ILE A 36 4.76 -2.93 -11.63
N ASN A 37 4.28 -3.58 -12.68
CA ASN A 37 4.38 -3.11 -14.05
C ASN A 37 3.32 -2.03 -14.28
N VAL A 38 3.74 -0.81 -14.59
CA VAL A 38 2.82 0.33 -14.69
C VAL A 38 2.55 0.69 -16.14
N TYR A 39 1.27 0.71 -16.49
CA TYR A 39 0.73 1.15 -17.77
C TYR A 39 -0.07 2.43 -17.57
N GLN A 40 0.27 3.49 -18.29
CA GLN A 40 -0.44 4.77 -18.20
C GLN A 40 -1.40 4.89 -19.39
N VAL A 41 -2.70 4.94 -19.13
CA VAL A 41 -3.69 5.10 -20.19
C VAL A 41 -3.83 6.57 -20.56
N CYS A 42 -3.86 6.84 -21.85
CA CYS A 42 -4.00 8.15 -22.44
C CYS A 42 -5.12 8.14 -23.49
N ALA A 43 -5.67 9.32 -23.76
CA ALA A 43 -6.47 9.54 -24.96
C ALA A 43 -5.63 9.22 -26.23
N ASP A 44 -6.31 8.93 -27.33
CA ASP A 44 -5.68 8.40 -28.56
C ASP A 44 -4.55 9.30 -29.11
N ALA A 45 -4.65 10.62 -28.91
CA ALA A 45 -3.65 11.58 -29.35
C ALA A 45 -2.39 11.64 -28.44
N GLY A 46 -2.39 10.96 -27.30
CA GLY A 46 -1.29 10.92 -26.33
C GLY A 46 -1.04 12.22 -25.55
N ALA A 47 -1.74 13.31 -25.88
CA ALA A 47 -1.59 14.60 -25.20
C ALA A 47 -2.25 14.67 -23.81
N THR A 48 -3.17 13.74 -23.52
CA THR A 48 -3.95 13.70 -22.30
C THR A 48 -3.85 12.31 -21.71
N CYS A 49 -3.12 12.18 -20.60
CA CYS A 49 -2.85 10.91 -19.92
C CYS A 49 -3.39 10.94 -18.49
N ALA A 50 -3.65 9.76 -17.94
CA ALA A 50 -3.95 9.61 -16.52
C ALA A 50 -2.79 10.17 -15.70
N SER A 51 -3.06 10.73 -14.52
CA SER A 51 -1.96 11.14 -13.63
C SER A 51 -1.11 9.92 -13.25
N GLN A 52 0.13 10.15 -12.83
CA GLN A 52 0.97 9.09 -12.26
C GLN A 52 0.84 8.99 -10.73
N GLY A 53 0.23 9.99 -10.09
CA GLY A 53 0.13 10.11 -8.64
C GLY A 53 -0.45 11.48 -8.25
N PRO A 54 -0.59 11.79 -6.96
CA PRO A 54 -0.78 13.14 -6.47
C PRO A 54 0.51 13.92 -6.67
N ALA A 55 0.43 15.23 -6.43
CA ALA A 55 1.55 16.12 -6.58
C ALA A 55 2.80 15.61 -5.84
N GLY A 56 3.86 15.31 -6.59
CA GLY A 56 5.17 14.92 -6.03
C GLY A 56 5.28 13.48 -5.55
N ASN A 57 4.25 12.66 -5.69
CA ASN A 57 4.24 11.28 -5.20
C ASN A 57 3.83 10.30 -6.31
N LEU A 58 4.75 10.09 -7.25
CA LEU A 58 4.55 9.17 -8.37
C LEU A 58 4.26 7.77 -7.84
N TYR A 59 3.19 7.20 -8.36
CA TYR A 59 2.63 5.89 -8.00
C TYR A 59 2.33 5.73 -6.50
N TYR A 60 2.28 6.81 -5.72
CA TYR A 60 2.02 6.76 -4.28
C TYR A 60 3.02 5.84 -3.55
N ALA A 61 4.26 5.82 -4.05
CA ALA A 61 5.22 4.77 -3.74
C ALA A 61 5.70 4.79 -2.29
N ALA A 62 5.81 5.97 -1.67
CA ALA A 62 6.33 6.11 -0.32
C ALA A 62 5.37 5.53 0.73
N GLU A 63 4.08 5.84 0.62
CA GLU A 63 3.01 5.37 1.49
C GLU A 63 2.77 3.89 1.26
N THR A 64 2.70 3.46 0.00
CA THR A 64 2.56 2.04 -0.33
C THR A 64 3.70 1.21 0.26
N ASN A 65 4.96 1.66 0.13
CA ASN A 65 6.09 0.96 0.75
C ASN A 65 6.03 1.03 2.28
N LYS A 66 5.62 2.16 2.86
CA LYS A 66 5.53 2.28 4.32
C LYS A 66 4.49 1.31 4.90
N ILE A 67 3.33 1.19 4.27
CA ILE A 67 2.28 0.25 4.67
C ILE A 67 2.80 -1.19 4.57
N TRP A 68 3.32 -1.58 3.40
CA TRP A 68 3.75 -2.95 3.16
C TRP A 68 5.04 -3.35 3.88
N ALA A 69 5.85 -2.38 4.35
CA ALA A 69 6.98 -2.62 5.23
C ALA A 69 6.56 -3.23 6.58
N GLN A 70 5.32 -2.98 7.06
CA GLN A 70 4.79 -3.67 8.25
C GLN A 70 4.82 -5.20 8.07
N ALA A 71 4.59 -5.67 6.83
CA ALA A 71 4.59 -7.07 6.45
C ALA A 71 5.93 -7.58 5.92
N GLY A 72 7.01 -6.79 5.97
CA GLY A 72 8.31 -7.21 5.43
C GLY A 72 8.34 -7.25 3.90
N ILE A 73 7.46 -6.49 3.22
CA ILE A 73 7.32 -6.46 1.76
C ILE A 73 7.79 -5.10 1.24
N SER A 74 8.67 -5.09 0.24
CA SER A 74 9.01 -3.89 -0.52
C SER A 74 8.34 -3.90 -1.89
N VAL A 75 7.77 -2.76 -2.26
CA VAL A 75 7.04 -2.56 -3.51
C VAL A 75 7.86 -1.67 -4.42
N SER A 76 8.17 -2.15 -5.62
CA SER A 76 8.81 -1.36 -6.68
C SER A 76 7.88 -1.15 -7.86
N PHE A 77 8.17 -0.13 -8.68
CA PHE A 77 7.37 0.23 -9.84
C PHE A 77 8.25 0.29 -11.07
N THR A 78 7.84 -0.38 -12.14
CA THR A 78 8.49 -0.32 -13.44
C THR A 78 7.48 0.19 -14.47
N PHE A 79 7.70 1.39 -14.98
CA PHE A 79 6.91 1.91 -16.08
C PHE A 79 7.15 1.08 -17.35
N GLN A 80 6.07 0.59 -17.95
CA GLN A 80 6.12 -0.22 -19.17
C GLN A 80 5.90 0.65 -20.40
N GLN A 81 4.72 1.24 -20.52
CA GLN A 81 4.34 2.04 -21.68
C GLN A 81 3.12 2.90 -21.43
N GLN A 82 2.90 3.87 -22.32
CA GLN A 82 1.61 4.54 -22.48
C GLN A 82 0.70 3.71 -23.38
N LEU A 83 -0.58 3.63 -23.01
CA LEU A 83 -1.62 3.01 -23.81
C LEU A 83 -2.48 4.11 -24.41
N LEU A 84 -2.36 4.31 -25.72
CA LEU A 84 -3.15 5.31 -26.45
C LEU A 84 -4.50 4.69 -26.83
N ASN A 85 -5.49 4.82 -25.94
CA ASN A 85 -6.82 4.29 -26.17
C ASN A 85 -7.86 5.07 -25.34
N SER A 86 -8.59 5.98 -25.99
CA SER A 86 -9.62 6.78 -25.34
C SER A 86 -10.76 5.94 -24.74
N SER A 87 -11.01 4.74 -25.27
CA SER A 87 -12.08 3.85 -24.78
C SER A 87 -11.80 3.36 -23.36
N PHE A 88 -10.54 3.20 -22.99
CA PHE A 88 -10.13 2.77 -21.65
C PHE A 88 -9.65 3.93 -20.77
N TYR A 89 -9.74 5.17 -21.26
CA TYR A 89 -9.32 6.33 -20.48
C TYR A 89 -10.22 6.54 -19.26
N ASN A 90 -11.51 6.24 -19.40
CA ASN A 90 -12.45 6.12 -18.29
C ASN A 90 -13.13 4.75 -18.34
N LEU A 91 -13.10 4.01 -17.24
CA LEU A 91 -13.69 2.66 -17.16
C LEU A 91 -15.04 2.66 -16.45
N ASN A 92 -15.87 1.69 -16.79
CA ASN A 92 -17.13 1.43 -16.13
C ASN A 92 -17.49 -0.06 -16.24
N ASP A 93 -17.50 -0.79 -15.13
CA ASP A 93 -17.81 -2.22 -15.14
C ASP A 93 -19.27 -2.54 -15.47
N ASN A 94 -20.16 -1.54 -15.40
CA ASN A 94 -21.55 -1.69 -15.80
C ASN A 94 -21.75 -1.57 -17.32
N VAL A 95 -20.68 -1.33 -18.10
CA VAL A 95 -20.73 -1.14 -19.55
C VAL A 95 -19.75 -2.09 -20.25
N ASP A 96 -20.28 -2.96 -21.12
CA ASP A 96 -19.47 -3.86 -21.94
C ASP A 96 -18.50 -3.08 -22.85
N GLY A 97 -17.27 -3.57 -22.97
CA GLY A 97 -16.24 -3.02 -23.85
C GLY A 97 -15.36 -1.94 -23.21
N ILE A 98 -15.70 -1.50 -21.99
CA ILE A 98 -14.91 -0.54 -21.19
C ILE A 98 -14.81 -0.96 -19.71
N ARG A 99 -14.93 -2.26 -19.44
CA ARG A 99 -14.67 -2.83 -18.12
C ARG A 99 -13.18 -2.91 -17.84
N PHE A 100 -12.81 -3.12 -16.57
CA PHE A 100 -11.42 -3.45 -16.25
C PHE A 100 -10.93 -4.70 -16.97
N ASP A 101 -11.76 -5.75 -17.03
CA ASP A 101 -11.43 -6.98 -17.76
C ASP A 101 -11.19 -6.75 -19.26
N ASP A 102 -11.95 -5.85 -19.88
CA ASP A 102 -11.77 -5.51 -21.30
C ASP A 102 -10.43 -4.83 -21.53
N LEU A 103 -10.05 -3.87 -20.67
CA LEU A 103 -8.72 -3.25 -20.71
C LEU A 103 -7.62 -4.28 -20.51
N TYR A 104 -7.69 -5.10 -19.46
CA TYR A 104 -6.67 -6.08 -19.13
C TYR A 104 -6.47 -7.09 -20.28
N ASN A 105 -7.58 -7.63 -20.80
CA ASN A 105 -7.56 -8.56 -21.92
C ASN A 105 -7.08 -7.91 -23.23
N SER A 106 -7.31 -6.61 -23.44
CA SER A 106 -6.82 -5.92 -24.63
C SER A 106 -5.29 -5.83 -24.69
N VAL A 107 -4.62 -5.84 -23.53
CA VAL A 107 -3.16 -5.71 -23.43
C VAL A 107 -2.49 -7.08 -23.35
N PHE A 108 -3.06 -8.01 -22.61
CA PHE A 108 -2.45 -9.31 -22.32
C PHE A 108 -3.07 -10.50 -23.07
N GLY A 109 -4.11 -10.25 -23.86
CA GLY A 109 -4.84 -11.26 -24.62
C GLY A 109 -6.13 -11.72 -23.91
N ALA A 110 -7.04 -12.29 -24.70
CA ALA A 110 -8.33 -12.74 -24.22
C ALA A 110 -8.20 -13.81 -23.12
N GLY A 111 -8.92 -13.63 -22.00
CA GLY A 111 -8.94 -14.56 -20.87
C GLY A 111 -7.78 -14.38 -19.89
N ALA A 112 -6.98 -13.33 -20.01
CA ALA A 112 -5.89 -13.04 -19.09
C ALA A 112 -6.38 -12.39 -17.77
N ALA A 113 -7.47 -11.63 -17.82
CA ALA A 113 -8.07 -11.01 -16.64
C ALA A 113 -8.32 -12.03 -15.52
N SER A 114 -7.97 -11.68 -14.27
CA SER A 114 -8.13 -12.55 -13.09
C SER A 114 -7.47 -13.95 -13.20
N THR A 115 -6.41 -14.11 -13.99
CA THR A 115 -5.68 -15.41 -14.09
C THR A 115 -4.18 -15.31 -13.81
N VAL A 116 -3.60 -14.11 -13.82
CA VAL A 116 -2.16 -13.90 -13.65
C VAL A 116 -1.79 -13.96 -12.17
N THR A 117 -0.84 -14.82 -11.79
CA THR A 117 -0.47 -15.06 -10.38
C THR A 117 1.00 -14.82 -10.07
N ASP A 118 1.79 -14.38 -11.06
CA ASP A 118 3.27 -14.30 -10.98
C ASP A 118 3.83 -12.88 -11.17
N ARG A 119 2.99 -11.90 -11.45
CA ARG A 119 3.35 -10.48 -11.59
C ARG A 119 2.16 -9.59 -11.25
N VAL A 120 2.41 -8.32 -10.96
CA VAL A 120 1.36 -7.30 -10.81
C VAL A 120 1.46 -6.31 -11.95
N ASP A 121 0.36 -6.10 -12.66
CA ASP A 121 0.18 -5.15 -13.75
C ASP A 121 -0.86 -4.10 -13.34
N MET A 122 -0.40 -2.85 -13.20
CA MET A 122 -1.21 -1.71 -12.79
C MET A 122 -1.53 -0.81 -13.98
N PHE A 123 -2.82 -0.51 -14.15
CA PHE A 123 -3.31 0.47 -15.11
C PHE A 123 -3.67 1.77 -14.40
N LEU A 124 -3.04 2.85 -14.81
CA LEU A 124 -3.44 4.19 -14.40
C LEU A 124 -4.40 4.74 -15.45
N ILE A 125 -5.64 4.95 -15.06
CA ILE A 125 -6.70 5.53 -15.91
C ILE A 125 -7.12 6.89 -15.37
N ASN A 126 -7.86 7.66 -16.14
CA ASN A 126 -8.38 8.93 -15.65
C ASN A 126 -9.44 8.71 -14.59
N ASP A 127 -10.51 8.02 -14.92
CA ASP A 127 -11.63 7.82 -14.00
C ASP A 127 -12.17 6.39 -14.05
N TYR A 128 -12.67 5.91 -12.90
CA TYR A 128 -13.35 4.63 -12.77
C TYR A 128 -14.71 4.89 -12.14
N ASP A 129 -15.79 4.54 -12.84
CA ASP A 129 -17.14 4.79 -12.36
C ASP A 129 -17.39 4.07 -11.02
N GLY A 130 -17.56 4.86 -9.95
CA GLY A 130 -17.87 4.35 -8.61
C GLY A 130 -16.70 3.82 -7.78
N ALA A 131 -15.45 3.90 -8.25
CA ALA A 131 -14.30 3.34 -7.52
C ALA A 131 -13.05 4.25 -7.56
N PHE A 132 -12.23 4.15 -6.51
CA PHE A 132 -10.89 4.77 -6.48
C PHE A 132 -9.84 3.86 -7.15
N GLY A 133 -10.03 2.55 -7.07
CA GLY A 133 -9.24 1.53 -7.73
C GLY A 133 -9.91 0.18 -7.57
N VAL A 134 -9.39 -0.82 -8.29
CA VAL A 134 -9.83 -2.21 -8.19
C VAL A 134 -8.63 -3.14 -8.35
N GLY A 135 -8.46 -4.08 -7.43
CA GLY A 135 -7.53 -5.21 -7.54
C GLY A 135 -8.24 -6.55 -7.78
N TYR A 136 -7.74 -7.36 -8.71
CA TYR A 136 -8.18 -8.75 -8.82
C TYR A 136 -7.75 -9.54 -7.59
N SER A 137 -8.71 -10.09 -6.87
CA SER A 137 -8.46 -10.81 -5.63
C SER A 137 -7.60 -12.05 -5.85
N GLY A 138 -6.39 -12.09 -5.29
CA GLY A 138 -5.44 -13.19 -5.45
C GLY A 138 -4.71 -13.24 -6.79
N PHE A 139 -4.92 -12.25 -7.67
CA PHE A 139 -4.32 -12.18 -9.00
C PHE A 139 -3.64 -10.83 -9.25
N GLY A 140 -2.88 -10.74 -10.33
CA GLY A 140 -1.95 -9.66 -10.62
C GLY A 140 -2.53 -8.42 -11.29
N GLY A 141 -3.84 -8.27 -11.45
CA GLY A 141 -4.39 -7.09 -12.13
C GLY A 141 -4.83 -6.02 -11.14
N LEU A 142 -4.43 -4.78 -11.42
CA LEU A 142 -4.80 -3.61 -10.63
C LEU A 142 -5.11 -2.42 -11.55
N VAL A 143 -6.10 -1.62 -11.19
CA VAL A 143 -6.46 -0.39 -11.92
C VAL A 143 -6.77 0.74 -10.94
N MET A 144 -6.29 1.94 -11.25
CA MET A 144 -6.39 3.11 -10.38
C MET A 144 -7.08 4.28 -11.08
N SER A 145 -8.15 4.79 -10.47
CA SER A 145 -8.82 6.04 -10.87
C SER A 145 -8.02 7.23 -10.40
N MET A 146 -7.18 7.78 -11.28
CA MET A 146 -6.25 8.83 -10.90
C MET A 146 -6.94 10.15 -10.59
N LYS A 147 -8.08 10.41 -11.22
CA LYS A 147 -8.95 11.55 -10.93
C LYS A 147 -9.61 11.39 -9.56
N ALA A 148 -10.30 10.27 -9.31
CA ALA A 148 -10.99 10.08 -8.03
C ALA A 148 -10.01 10.08 -6.84
N ILE A 149 -8.85 9.44 -6.98
CA ILE A 149 -7.81 9.45 -5.95
C ILE A 149 -7.27 10.86 -5.73
N GLY A 150 -6.95 11.58 -6.81
CA GLY A 150 -6.36 12.92 -6.74
C GLY A 150 -7.32 13.98 -6.21
N GLU A 151 -8.61 13.88 -6.54
CA GLU A 151 -9.64 14.86 -6.18
C GLU A 151 -10.26 14.63 -4.80
N PHE A 152 -9.90 13.54 -4.11
CA PHE A 152 -10.52 13.13 -2.85
C PHE A 152 -10.52 14.21 -1.77
N ASP A 153 -9.38 14.86 -1.54
CA ASP A 153 -9.27 15.98 -0.61
C ASP A 153 -9.03 17.29 -1.37
N CYS A 154 -9.76 18.33 -0.93
CA CYS A 154 -9.60 19.69 -1.42
C CYS A 154 -9.67 19.83 -2.97
N GLY A 155 -10.36 18.89 -3.65
CA GLY A 155 -10.53 18.88 -5.11
C GLY A 155 -9.23 18.71 -5.89
N GLY A 156 -8.18 18.11 -5.30
CA GLY A 156 -6.91 17.85 -5.97
C GLY A 156 -6.04 19.08 -6.20
N ALA A 157 -6.22 20.13 -5.40
CA ALA A 157 -5.35 21.29 -5.44
C ALA A 157 -3.89 20.95 -5.09
N ALA A 158 -2.96 21.85 -5.42
CA ALA A 158 -1.56 21.65 -5.07
C ALA A 158 -1.38 21.57 -3.54
N GLY A 159 -0.74 20.50 -3.06
CA GLY A 159 -0.57 20.23 -1.63
C GLY A 159 -1.64 19.32 -1.02
N CYS A 160 -2.61 18.86 -1.81
CA CYS A 160 -3.57 17.83 -1.44
C CYS A 160 -2.95 16.44 -1.60
N THR A 161 -3.30 15.54 -0.69
CA THR A 161 -2.64 14.23 -0.63
C THR A 161 -3.38 13.19 -1.48
N GLY A 162 -4.69 13.32 -1.62
CA GLY A 162 -5.56 12.33 -2.24
C GLY A 162 -5.76 11.09 -1.37
N ARG A 163 -6.35 10.04 -1.94
CA ARG A 163 -6.44 8.71 -1.31
C ARG A 163 -5.16 7.89 -1.51
N VAL A 164 -4.06 8.32 -0.89
CA VAL A 164 -2.71 7.77 -1.10
C VAL A 164 -2.55 6.29 -0.74
N ASP A 165 -3.43 5.80 0.11
CA ASP A 165 -3.48 4.43 0.61
C ASP A 165 -4.20 3.47 -0.35
N THR A 166 -4.97 3.99 -1.32
CA THR A 166 -5.78 3.17 -2.25
C THR A 166 -4.94 2.12 -2.95
N LEU A 167 -3.76 2.49 -3.45
CA LEU A 167 -2.90 1.52 -4.13
C LEU A 167 -2.49 0.38 -3.20
N ALA A 168 -2.12 0.70 -1.96
CA ALA A 168 -1.76 -0.33 -0.99
C ALA A 168 -2.94 -1.23 -0.65
N HIS A 169 -4.15 -0.66 -0.57
CA HIS A 169 -5.40 -1.40 -0.33
C HIS A 169 -5.71 -2.37 -1.47
N GLU A 170 -5.73 -1.89 -2.72
CA GLU A 170 -5.99 -2.73 -3.89
C GLU A 170 -4.91 -3.82 -4.06
N LEU A 171 -3.65 -3.49 -3.75
CA LEU A 171 -2.58 -4.49 -3.72
C LEU A 171 -2.82 -5.55 -2.63
N GLY A 172 -3.51 -5.20 -1.55
CA GLY A 172 -3.98 -6.13 -0.52
C GLY A 172 -4.93 -7.16 -1.10
N HIS A 173 -5.91 -6.73 -1.92
CA HIS A 173 -6.77 -7.66 -2.67
C HIS A 173 -5.94 -8.54 -3.60
N ASN A 174 -4.96 -8.01 -4.35
CA ASN A 174 -4.08 -8.84 -5.19
C ASN A 174 -3.32 -9.90 -4.39
N PHE A 175 -2.87 -9.59 -3.17
CA PHE A 175 -2.25 -10.57 -2.27
C PHE A 175 -3.24 -11.55 -1.63
N GLY A 176 -4.53 -11.43 -1.99
CA GLY A 176 -5.59 -12.31 -1.55
C GLY A 176 -6.16 -11.95 -0.18
N LEU A 177 -5.94 -10.73 0.33
CA LEU A 177 -6.55 -10.23 1.57
C LEU A 177 -8.07 -9.98 1.39
N VAL A 178 -8.78 -11.02 0.99
CA VAL A 178 -10.24 -11.11 0.96
C VAL A 178 -10.84 -12.22 1.85
N PRO A 179 -10.18 -12.74 2.89
CA PRO A 179 -10.66 -13.99 3.46
C PRO A 179 -11.80 -13.74 4.44
N GLU A 180 -12.97 -14.23 4.05
CA GLU A 180 -14.16 -14.46 4.88
C GLU A 180 -13.86 -15.12 6.24
N SER A 181 -12.70 -15.80 6.35
CA SER A 181 -12.20 -16.45 7.57
C SER A 181 -11.59 -15.52 8.61
N PHE A 182 -11.37 -14.24 8.29
CA PHE A 182 -10.81 -13.29 9.24
C PHE A 182 -11.85 -12.83 10.27
N ALA A 183 -11.41 -12.68 11.52
CA ALA A 183 -12.28 -12.26 12.61
C ALA A 183 -12.85 -10.85 12.40
N ASP A 184 -12.19 -10.03 11.60
CA ASP A 184 -12.59 -8.67 11.26
C ASP A 184 -13.32 -8.56 9.91
N TYR A 185 -13.69 -9.68 9.27
CA TYR A 185 -14.40 -9.67 7.99
C TYR A 185 -15.74 -8.92 8.06
N ALA A 186 -15.98 -8.00 7.11
CA ALA A 186 -17.17 -7.17 7.04
C ALA A 186 -18.44 -7.89 6.56
N GLY A 187 -18.32 -9.13 6.08
CA GLY A 187 -19.45 -9.95 5.63
C GLY A 187 -19.75 -9.82 4.14
N GLU A 188 -20.73 -10.59 3.68
CA GLU A 188 -21.16 -10.67 2.27
C GLU A 188 -21.64 -9.35 1.67
N ALA A 189 -22.06 -8.40 2.51
CA ALA A 189 -22.49 -7.08 2.06
C ALA A 189 -21.32 -6.18 1.64
N ASP A 190 -20.11 -6.49 2.13
CA ASP A 190 -18.88 -5.74 1.86
C ASP A 190 -17.69 -6.71 1.77
N PRO A 191 -17.69 -7.63 0.79
CA PRO A 191 -16.72 -8.71 0.72
C PRO A 191 -15.32 -8.15 0.47
N GLY A 192 -14.33 -8.79 1.09
CA GLY A 192 -12.94 -8.36 1.00
C GLY A 192 -12.50 -7.29 1.99
N HIS A 193 -13.41 -6.75 2.81
CA HIS A 193 -13.10 -5.65 3.72
C HIS A 193 -13.10 -6.02 5.20
N SER A 194 -12.39 -5.21 5.98
CA SER A 194 -12.34 -5.24 7.44
C SER A 194 -13.36 -4.29 8.05
N THR A 195 -13.98 -4.72 9.14
CA THR A 195 -14.80 -3.90 10.04
C THR A 195 -13.98 -2.91 10.89
N ILE A 196 -12.66 -3.06 10.94
CA ILE A 196 -11.79 -2.24 11.79
C ILE A 196 -11.27 -1.05 10.99
N THR A 197 -11.77 0.14 11.29
CA THR A 197 -11.61 1.37 10.50
C THR A 197 -10.18 1.87 10.29
N ASN A 198 -9.23 1.49 11.15
CA ASN A 198 -7.82 1.90 11.01
C ASN A 198 -6.95 0.83 10.34
N THR A 199 -7.53 -0.28 9.88
CA THR A 199 -6.79 -1.29 9.12
C THR A 199 -6.73 -0.93 7.64
N LEU A 200 -5.66 -1.34 6.97
CA LEU A 200 -5.51 -1.13 5.53
C LEU A 200 -6.72 -1.65 4.77
N MET A 201 -7.22 -2.84 5.13
CA MET A 201 -8.32 -3.50 4.43
C MET A 201 -9.71 -3.01 4.83
N ALA A 202 -9.85 -1.93 5.62
CA ALA A 202 -11.17 -1.33 5.84
C ALA A 202 -11.74 -0.74 4.55
N SER A 203 -13.06 -0.80 4.38
CA SER A 203 -13.69 -0.28 3.17
C SER A 203 -13.59 1.24 3.07
N GLY A 204 -13.62 1.76 1.84
CA GLY A 204 -13.49 3.18 1.59
C GLY A 204 -14.57 4.06 2.25
N GLU A 205 -15.68 3.48 2.71
CA GLU A 205 -16.76 4.19 3.40
C GLU A 205 -16.44 4.48 4.88
N VAL A 206 -15.64 3.63 5.52
CA VAL A 206 -15.36 3.70 6.97
C VAL A 206 -13.88 3.86 7.29
N ARG A 207 -12.99 3.63 6.32
CA ARG A 207 -11.55 3.67 6.53
C ARG A 207 -11.07 5.07 6.89
N LEU A 208 -10.21 5.13 7.90
CA LEU A 208 -9.49 6.34 8.26
C LEU A 208 -8.27 6.50 7.36
N ILE A 209 -8.30 7.53 6.53
CA ILE A 209 -7.31 7.75 5.46
C ILE A 209 -6.13 8.56 5.99
N PRO A 210 -4.87 8.12 5.81
CA PRO A 210 -3.72 8.93 6.14
C PRO A 210 -3.61 10.15 5.21
N THR A 211 -3.23 11.29 5.77
CA THR A 211 -2.93 12.50 4.99
C THR A 211 -1.45 12.64 4.70
N THR A 212 -0.61 11.92 5.44
CA THR A 212 0.84 11.89 5.26
C THR A 212 1.37 10.50 5.59
N ALA A 213 2.57 10.18 5.08
CA ALA A 213 3.26 8.98 5.49
C ALA A 213 3.45 8.90 7.02
N ALA A 214 3.54 10.00 7.76
CA ALA A 214 3.69 9.97 9.22
C ALA A 214 2.46 9.45 9.98
N ASP A 215 1.27 9.50 9.36
CA ASP A 215 0.02 9.01 9.96
C ASP A 215 -0.08 7.46 9.92
N ILE A 216 0.68 6.84 9.02
CA ILE A 216 0.68 5.40 8.75
C ILE A 216 1.42 4.64 9.85
N ALA A 217 0.83 3.53 10.29
CA ALA A 217 1.40 2.60 11.26
C ALA A 217 2.83 2.14 10.85
N PRO A 218 3.73 1.91 11.82
CA PRO A 218 3.53 1.96 13.28
C PRO A 218 3.65 3.36 13.88
N ASP A 219 3.82 4.40 13.06
CA ASP A 219 4.00 5.77 13.54
C ASP A 219 2.66 6.50 13.73
N GLY A 220 2.74 7.72 14.29
CA GLY A 220 1.66 8.70 14.28
C GLY A 220 0.32 8.16 14.79
N PHE A 221 -0.72 8.31 13.97
CA PHE A 221 -2.08 7.88 14.27
C PHE A 221 -2.32 6.38 14.10
N GLY A 222 -1.34 5.62 13.58
CA GLY A 222 -1.46 4.18 13.39
C GLY A 222 -2.53 3.80 12.36
N LEU A 223 -2.67 4.60 11.31
CA LEU A 223 -3.59 4.33 10.18
C LEU A 223 -2.98 3.31 9.22
N ASP A 224 -3.83 2.69 8.39
CA ASP A 224 -3.46 1.60 7.49
C ASP A 224 -2.66 0.48 8.16
N LEU A 225 -3.09 0.11 9.37
CA LEU A 225 -2.52 -0.98 10.12
C LEU A 225 -2.75 -2.31 9.38
N LEU A 226 -1.73 -3.15 9.32
CA LEU A 226 -1.84 -4.55 8.92
C LEU A 226 -1.86 -5.45 10.17
N PRO A 227 -3.02 -6.02 10.56
CA PRO A 227 -3.06 -7.04 11.60
C PRO A 227 -2.14 -8.22 11.28
N GLN A 228 -1.61 -8.89 12.31
CA GLN A 228 -0.67 -10.01 12.10
C GLN A 228 -1.27 -11.13 11.23
N THR A 229 -2.58 -11.36 11.31
CA THR A 229 -3.30 -12.32 10.46
C THR A 229 -3.23 -11.92 8.99
N HIS A 230 -3.40 -10.63 8.68
CA HIS A 230 -3.29 -10.07 7.33
C HIS A 230 -1.84 -10.17 6.84
N ILE A 231 -0.87 -9.81 7.69
CA ILE A 231 0.58 -9.95 7.38
C ILE A 231 0.90 -11.40 6.99
N ASN A 232 0.50 -12.37 7.82
CA ASN A 232 0.79 -13.77 7.58
C ASN A 232 0.15 -14.28 6.29
N PHE A 233 -1.06 -13.82 5.97
CA PHE A 233 -1.76 -14.19 4.75
C PHE A 233 -1.11 -13.59 3.51
N ALA A 234 -0.92 -12.27 3.48
CA ALA A 234 -0.36 -11.56 2.33
C ALA A 234 1.02 -12.11 1.94
N ARG A 235 1.85 -12.44 2.93
CA ARG A 235 3.19 -13.02 2.73
C ARG A 235 3.20 -14.40 2.03
N ASN A 236 2.06 -15.08 1.96
CA ASN A 236 1.89 -16.34 1.22
C ASN A 236 1.44 -16.14 -0.24
N SER A 237 1.22 -14.90 -0.68
CA SER A 237 0.84 -14.63 -2.06
C SER A 237 1.92 -15.09 -3.05
N THR A 238 1.50 -15.68 -4.16
CA THR A 238 2.37 -16.10 -5.27
C THR A 238 2.96 -14.92 -6.05
N LEU A 239 2.39 -13.74 -5.87
CA LEU A 239 2.85 -12.49 -6.49
C LEU A 239 4.13 -11.95 -5.82
N LEU A 240 4.51 -12.49 -4.66
CA LEU A 240 5.70 -12.06 -3.91
C LEU A 240 6.91 -12.92 -4.26
N SER A 241 8.01 -12.24 -4.56
CA SER A 241 9.33 -12.86 -4.69
C SER A 241 10.13 -12.70 -3.40
N ALA A 242 11.03 -13.63 -3.11
CA ALA A 242 12.02 -13.44 -2.05
C ALA A 242 13.05 -12.38 -2.49
N VAL A 243 13.45 -11.51 -1.57
CA VAL A 243 14.62 -10.64 -1.80
C VAL A 243 15.85 -11.54 -1.85
N PRO A 244 16.69 -11.48 -2.91
CA PRO A 244 17.92 -12.25 -2.95
C PRO A 244 18.83 -11.82 -1.80
N GLU A 245 19.02 -12.69 -0.81
CA GLU A 245 20.03 -12.48 0.23
C GLU A 245 21.40 -12.31 -0.45
N PRO A 246 22.22 -11.31 -0.09
CA PRO A 246 23.61 -11.30 -0.51
C PRO A 246 24.23 -12.57 0.04
N SER A 247 24.53 -13.54 -0.84
CA SER A 247 24.86 -14.90 -0.42
C SER A 247 25.82 -14.88 0.76
N ALA A 248 25.45 -15.52 1.87
CA ALA A 248 26.31 -15.59 3.06
C ALA A 248 27.72 -16.09 2.70
N ALA A 249 27.84 -16.87 1.62
CA ALA A 249 29.09 -17.23 0.98
C ALA A 249 29.90 -16.02 0.48
N ALA A 250 29.31 -15.09 -0.29
CA ALA A 250 30.00 -13.88 -0.74
C ALA A 250 30.47 -13.00 0.44
N MET A 251 29.64 -12.84 1.47
CA MET A 251 30.00 -12.09 2.67
C MET A 251 31.09 -12.80 3.50
N ALA A 252 31.03 -14.12 3.62
CA ALA A 252 32.06 -14.92 4.28
C ALA A 252 33.39 -14.91 3.49
N PHE A 253 33.34 -14.97 2.16
CA PHE A 253 34.53 -14.86 1.31
C PHE A 253 35.19 -13.49 1.42
N LEU A 254 34.40 -12.41 1.41
CA LEU A 254 34.90 -11.05 1.63
C LEU A 254 35.49 -10.88 3.05
N GLY A 255 34.83 -11.44 4.07
CA GLY A 255 35.33 -11.45 5.44
C GLY A 255 36.67 -12.19 5.59
N LEU A 256 36.80 -13.36 4.96
CA LEU A 256 38.04 -14.16 4.97
C LEU A 256 39.18 -13.48 4.17
N LEU A 257 38.86 -12.82 3.05
CA LEU A 257 39.82 -12.02 2.28
C LEU A 257 40.34 -10.83 3.09
N ALA A 258 39.45 -10.10 3.77
CA ALA A 258 39.84 -8.98 4.64
C ALA A 258 40.74 -9.44 5.80
N LEU A 259 40.41 -10.56 6.45
CA LEU A 259 41.25 -11.17 7.50
C LEU A 259 42.61 -11.64 6.96
N GLY A 260 42.64 -12.20 5.75
CA GLY A 260 43.88 -12.62 5.09
C GLY A 260 44.82 -11.46 4.76
N VAL A 261 44.27 -10.33 4.29
CA VAL A 261 45.04 -9.10 4.00
C VAL A 261 45.54 -8.45 5.30
N LEU A 262 44.73 -8.40 6.35
CA LEU A 262 45.12 -7.87 7.66
C LEU A 262 46.21 -8.72 8.33
N ARG A 263 46.17 -10.05 8.17
CA ARG A 263 47.22 -10.95 8.69
C ARG A 263 48.56 -10.77 7.97
N ARG A 264 48.56 -10.44 6.67
CA ARG A 264 49.78 -10.13 5.91
C ARG A 264 50.41 -8.77 6.23
N ARG A 265 49.66 -7.86 6.86
CA ARG A 265 50.11 -6.49 7.20
C ARG A 265 50.69 -6.35 8.62
N ARG A 266 50.81 -7.43 9.40
CA ARG A 266 51.60 -7.38 10.65
C ARG A 266 53.09 -7.43 10.30
N PRO A 267 53.87 -6.35 10.52
CA PRO A 267 55.32 -6.42 10.40
C PRO A 267 55.86 -7.30 11.53
N GLY A 268 56.77 -8.22 11.19
CA GLY A 268 57.73 -8.75 12.14
C GLY A 268 58.87 -7.76 12.36
#